data_AF-A0A3A0UGI2-F1
#
_entry.id   AF-A0A3A0UGI2-F1
#
_cell.length_a   1.000
_cell.length_b   1.000
_cell.length_c   1.000
_cell.angle_alpha   90.00
_cell.angle_beta   90.00
_cell.angle_gamma   90.00
#
_symmetry.space_group_name_H-M   'P 1'
#
loop_
_entity.id
_entity.type
_entity.pdbx_description
1 polymer ?
#
loop_
_entity_poly.entity_id
_entity_poly.type
_entity_poly.pdbx_seq_one_letter_code
_entity_poly.pdbx_strand_id
1 'polypeptide(L)'
;MGNSLSDILREMFTMPNVSWEEVWVATYETIYMTVIATIFAFVLGIILGVLLFLSAKSKSPVARVFYSIVSFIVNLFRAIPFIILILLLIPFTSLVLGTISGPTGALPALIISAAPFYAR
;
A
#
# COMPACT_ATOMS: atom_id res chain seq x y z
N MET A 1 32.34 5.39 -29.94
CA MET A 1 32.80 4.65 -28.75
C MET A 1 31.57 4.04 -28.11
N GLY A 2 31.08 2.94 -28.66
CA GLY A 2 30.00 2.16 -28.06
C GLY A 2 30.64 1.07 -27.24
N ASN A 3 30.23 0.92 -25.98
CA ASN A 3 30.69 -0.17 -25.12
C ASN A 3 30.47 -1.49 -25.87
N SER A 4 31.49 -2.36 -25.89
CA SER A 4 31.34 -3.68 -26.49
C SER A 4 30.21 -4.40 -25.77
N LEU A 5 29.47 -5.27 -26.48
CA LEU A 5 28.41 -6.09 -25.88
C LEU A 5 28.94 -6.91 -24.69
N SER A 6 30.23 -7.29 -24.74
CA SER A 6 30.94 -7.92 -23.62
C SER A 6 31.09 -7.01 -22.40
N ASP A 7 31.27 -5.71 -22.60
CA ASP A 7 31.51 -4.74 -21.52
C ASP A 7 30.20 -4.42 -20.82
N ILE A 8 29.11 -4.25 -21.59
CA ILE A 8 27.75 -4.12 -21.05
C ILE A 8 27.39 -5.37 -20.23
N LEU A 9 27.63 -6.56 -20.76
CA LEU A 9 27.36 -7.80 -20.03
C LEU A 9 28.20 -7.90 -18.76
N ARG A 10 29.48 -7.53 -18.81
CA ARG A 10 30.34 -7.50 -17.62
C ARG A 10 29.80 -6.53 -16.58
N GLU A 11 29.45 -5.29 -16.96
CA GLU A 11 28.89 -4.29 -16.05
C GLU A 11 27.56 -4.74 -15.43
N MET A 12 26.69 -5.41 -16.20
CA MET A 12 25.43 -5.97 -15.69
C MET A 12 25.66 -7.03 -14.61
N PHE A 13 26.69 -7.88 -14.75
CA PHE A 13 27.00 -8.93 -13.78
C PHE A 13 27.87 -8.45 -12.61
N THR A 14 28.80 -7.52 -12.84
CA THR A 14 29.72 -7.06 -11.79
C THR A 14 29.16 -5.92 -10.97
N MET A 15 28.11 -5.23 -11.44
CA MET A 15 27.44 -4.11 -10.77
C MET A 15 28.43 -3.13 -10.11
N PRO A 16 29.45 -2.64 -10.83
CA PRO A 16 30.58 -1.94 -10.23
C PRO A 16 30.19 -0.59 -9.60
N ASN A 17 29.05 -0.03 -10.02
CA ASN A 17 28.51 1.24 -9.53
C ASN A 17 27.44 1.07 -8.44
N VAL A 18 27.19 -0.15 -7.96
CA VAL A 18 26.20 -0.41 -6.92
C VAL A 18 26.83 -0.30 -5.54
N SER A 19 26.29 0.61 -4.73
CA SER A 19 26.54 0.66 -3.30
C SER A 19 25.77 -0.47 -2.61
N TRP A 20 26.43 -1.58 -2.31
CA TRP A 20 25.80 -2.75 -1.66
C TRP A 20 25.21 -2.42 -0.28
N GLU A 21 25.74 -1.41 0.40
CA GLU A 21 25.21 -0.92 1.68
C GLU A 21 23.81 -0.30 1.50
N GLU A 22 23.63 0.56 0.50
CA GLU A 22 22.34 1.18 0.20
C GLU A 22 21.28 0.13 -0.20
N VAL A 23 21.68 -0.90 -0.94
CA VAL A 23 20.79 -2.01 -1.31
C VAL A 23 20.27 -2.73 -0.06
N TRP A 24 21.14 -2.96 0.93
CA TRP A 24 20.73 -3.59 2.18
C TRP A 24 19.75 -2.73 2.98
N VAL A 25 20.00 -1.42 3.05
CA VAL A 25 19.09 -0.45 3.68
C VAL A 25 17.74 -0.45 2.97
N ALA A 26 17.71 -0.33 1.65
CA ALA A 26 16.46 -0.34 0.87
C ALA A 26 15.69 -1.67 1.00
N THR A 27 16.39 -2.79 1.14
CA THR A 27 15.79 -4.10 1.42
C THR A 27 15.09 -4.09 2.78
N TYR A 28 15.76 -3.58 3.81
CA TYR A 28 15.16 -3.42 5.14
C TYR A 28 13.94 -2.50 5.12
N GLU A 29 14.02 -1.36 4.43
CA GLU A 29 12.90 -0.43 4.28
C GLU A 29 11.70 -1.10 3.61
N THR A 30 11.94 -1.91 2.59
CA THR A 30 10.88 -2.67 1.89
C THR A 30 10.21 -3.68 2.82
N ILE A 31 11.00 -4.43 3.59
CA ILE A 31 10.49 -5.38 4.59
C ILE A 31 9.68 -4.64 5.65
N TYR A 32 10.21 -3.53 6.18
CA TYR A 32 9.53 -2.68 7.14
C TYR A 32 8.17 -2.20 6.63
N MET A 33 8.13 -1.60 5.44
CA MET A 33 6.89 -1.13 4.83
C MET A 33 5.89 -2.26 4.63
N THR A 34 6.36 -3.40 4.11
CA THR A 34 5.51 -4.55 3.81
C THR A 34 4.91 -5.12 5.08
N VAL A 35 5.73 -5.46 6.07
CA VAL A 35 5.26 -6.09 7.32
C VAL A 35 4.28 -5.18 8.06
N ILE A 36 4.63 -3.91 8.22
CA ILE A 36 3.76 -2.95 8.92
C ILE A 36 2.45 -2.77 8.14
N ALA A 37 2.52 -2.51 6.83
CA ALA A 37 1.32 -2.33 6.02
C ALA A 37 0.43 -3.57 6.04
N THR A 38 1.01 -4.78 5.94
CA THR A 38 0.26 -6.04 5.98
C THR A 38 -0.46 -6.22 7.32
N ILE A 39 0.19 -5.97 8.45
CA ILE A 39 -0.43 -6.10 9.77
C ILE A 39 -1.65 -5.18 9.90
N PHE A 40 -1.49 -3.90 9.56
CA PHE A 40 -2.60 -2.95 9.64
C PHE A 40 -3.69 -3.24 8.61
N ALA A 41 -3.32 -3.59 7.37
CA ALA A 41 -4.26 -3.95 6.33
C ALA A 41 -5.07 -5.20 6.69
N PHE A 42 -4.45 -6.20 7.34
CA PHE A 42 -5.12 -7.39 7.84
C PHE A 42 -6.14 -7.03 8.92
N VAL A 43 -5.74 -6.25 9.94
CA VAL A 43 -6.65 -5.86 11.03
C VAL A 43 -7.84 -5.04 10.50
N LEU A 44 -7.57 -4.00 9.71
CA LEU A 44 -8.61 -3.15 9.13
C LEU A 44 -9.48 -3.93 8.13
N GLY A 45 -8.86 -4.78 7.32
CA GLY A 45 -9.52 -5.60 6.33
C GLY A 45 -10.48 -6.61 6.95
N ILE A 46 -10.10 -7.28 8.04
CA ILE A 46 -11.01 -8.17 8.79
C ILE A 46 -12.20 -7.39 9.33
N ILE A 47 -11.96 -6.24 9.97
CA ILE A 47 -13.05 -5.42 10.53
C ILE A 47 -14.04 -5.05 9.43
N LEU A 48 -13.55 -4.54 8.29
CA LEU A 48 -14.38 -4.17 7.14
C LEU A 48 -15.10 -5.39 6.54
N GLY A 49 -14.41 -6.51 6.36
CA GLY A 49 -14.96 -7.73 5.79
C GLY A 49 -16.07 -8.33 6.64
N VAL A 50 -15.88 -8.38 7.97
CA VAL A 50 -16.91 -8.83 8.92
C VAL A 50 -18.12 -7.90 8.91
N LEU A 51 -17.90 -6.58 8.93
CA LEU A 51 -18.99 -5.60 8.85
C LEU A 51 -19.81 -5.76 7.57
N LEU A 52 -19.16 -5.92 6.42
CA LEU A 52 -19.82 -6.15 5.14
C LEU A 52 -20.57 -7.48 5.13
N PHE A 53 -19.98 -8.56 5.65
CA PHE A 53 -20.60 -9.88 5.70
C PHE A 53 -21.87 -9.91 6.56
N LEU A 54 -21.82 -9.33 7.77
CA LEU A 54 -22.97 -9.27 8.67
C LEU A 54 -24.07 -8.38 8.10
N SER A 55 -23.69 -7.24 7.50
CA SER A 55 -24.65 -6.30 6.92
C SER A 55 -25.33 -6.86 5.67
N ALA A 56 -24.62 -7.66 4.86
CA ALA A 56 -25.18 -8.33 3.69
C ALA A 56 -26.23 -9.39 4.04
N LYS A 57 -26.07 -10.09 5.17
CA LYS A 57 -27.02 -11.13 5.63
C LYS A 57 -28.25 -10.57 6.33
N SER A 58 -28.21 -9.31 6.77
CA SER A 58 -29.32 -8.67 7.47
C SER A 58 -30.46 -8.33 6.52
N LYS A 59 -31.70 -8.53 6.97
CA LYS A 59 -32.93 -8.13 6.24
C LYS A 59 -33.39 -6.70 6.56
N SER A 60 -32.72 -6.02 7.50
CA SER A 60 -33.07 -4.65 7.89
C SER A 60 -32.77 -3.64 6.77
N PRO A 61 -33.69 -2.72 6.44
CA PRO A 61 -33.43 -1.64 5.49
C PRO A 61 -32.19 -0.81 5.87
N VAL A 62 -31.98 -0.57 7.17
CA VAL A 62 -30.82 0.18 7.69
C VAL A 62 -29.51 -0.55 7.38
N ALA A 63 -29.49 -1.87 7.58
CA ALA A 63 -28.30 -2.67 7.30
C ALA A 63 -27.99 -2.72 5.80
N ARG A 64 -29.01 -2.72 4.94
CA ARG A 64 -28.83 -2.63 3.47
C ARG A 64 -28.24 -1.28 3.04
N VAL A 65 -28.70 -0.17 3.64
CA VAL A 65 -28.12 1.16 3.38
C VAL A 65 -26.67 1.21 3.87
N PHE A 66 -26.39 0.73 5.08
CA PHE A 66 -25.04 0.65 5.63
C PHE A 66 -24.11 -0.19 4.74
N TYR A 67 -24.54 -1.39 4.33
CA TYR A 67 -23.79 -2.23 3.40
C TYR A 67 -23.49 -1.50 2.09
N SER A 68 -24.47 -0.78 1.53
CA SER A 68 -24.29 -0.03 0.28
C SER A 68 -23.21 1.05 0.42
N ILE A 69 -23.25 1.84 1.50
CA ILE A 69 -22.26 2.91 1.77
C ILE A 69 -20.87 2.33 1.96
N VAL A 70 -20.72 1.33 2.84
CA VAL A 70 -19.41 0.73 3.13
C VAL A 70 -18.85 0.03 1.88
N SER A 71 -19.69 -0.70 1.15
CA SER A 71 -19.30 -1.35 -0.11
C SER A 71 -18.88 -0.33 -1.15
N PHE A 72 -19.60 0.79 -1.29
CA PHE A 72 -19.20 1.88 -2.18
C PHE A 72 -17.82 2.44 -1.81
N ILE A 73 -17.59 2.74 -0.53
CA ILE A 73 -16.28 3.24 -0.05
C ILE A 73 -15.17 2.24 -0.34
N VAL A 74 -15.37 0.95 -0.01
CA VAL A 74 -14.39 -0.11 -0.29
C VAL A 74 -14.08 -0.21 -1.78
N ASN A 75 -15.11 -0.15 -2.63
CA ASN A 75 -14.92 -0.22 -4.09
C ASN A 75 -14.23 1.02 -4.64
N LEU A 76 -14.52 2.19 -4.09
CA LEU A 76 -13.88 3.45 -4.45
C LEU A 76 -12.37 3.39 -4.16
N PHE A 77 -11.97 3.05 -2.94
CA PHE A 77 -10.55 2.95 -2.59
C PHE A 77 -9.81 1.88 -3.39
N ARG A 78 -10.47 0.77 -3.75
CA ARG A 78 -9.89 -0.26 -4.64
C ARG A 78 -9.68 0.21 -6.08
N ALA A 79 -10.51 1.16 -6.54
CA ALA A 79 -10.42 1.67 -7.90
C ALA A 79 -9.38 2.79 -8.05
N ILE A 80 -9.04 3.49 -6.95
CA ILE A 80 -8.03 4.54 -6.97
C ILE A 80 -6.64 3.90 -7.15
N PRO A 81 -5.87 4.28 -8.19
CA PRO A 81 -4.51 3.81 -8.35
C PRO A 81 -3.64 4.19 -7.14
N PHE A 82 -2.77 3.29 -6.69
CA PHE A 82 -1.93 3.49 -5.51
C PHE A 82 -1.16 4.82 -5.53
N ILE A 83 -0.56 5.15 -6.68
CA ILE A 83 0.20 6.40 -6.86
C ILE A 83 -0.66 7.65 -6.65
N ILE A 84 -1.92 7.63 -7.07
CA ILE A 84 -2.87 8.73 -6.88
C ILE A 84 -3.28 8.81 -5.42
N LEU A 85 -3.49 7.68 -4.76
CA LEU A 85 -3.85 7.64 -3.34
C LEU A 85 -2.76 8.26 -2.46
N ILE A 86 -1.47 8.02 -2.75
CA ILE A 86 -0.36 8.69 -2.05
C ILE A 86 -0.53 10.21 -2.11
N LEU A 87 -0.76 10.75 -3.32
CA LEU A 87 -0.91 12.20 -3.51
C LEU A 87 -2.14 12.76 -2.78
N LEU A 88 -3.26 12.05 -2.81
CA LEU A 88 -4.48 12.42 -2.09
C LEU A 88 -4.29 12.42 -0.57
N LEU A 89 -3.42 11.55 -0.06
CA LEU A 89 -3.13 11.43 1.37
C LEU A 89 -2.03 12.35 1.87
N ILE A 90 -1.29 13.08 1.02
CA ILE A 90 -0.24 14.03 1.46
C ILE A 90 -0.65 14.89 2.67
N PRO A 91 -1.80 15.61 2.68
CA PRO A 91 -2.16 16.43 3.83
C PRO A 91 -2.44 15.60 5.09
N PHE A 92 -3.01 14.40 4.93
CA PHE A 92 -3.27 13.47 6.02
C PHE A 92 -1.97 12.88 6.58
N THR A 93 -1.08 12.38 5.71
CA THR A 93 0.22 11.81 6.07
C THR A 93 1.09 12.85 6.77
N SER A 94 1.15 14.08 6.26
CA SER A 94 1.91 15.17 6.89
C SER A 94 1.38 15.49 8.29
N LEU A 95 0.05 15.52 8.46
CA LEU A 95 -0.58 15.79 9.76
C LEU A 95 -0.30 14.68 10.79
N VAL A 96 -0.39 13.41 10.38
CA VAL A 96 -0.28 12.26 11.30
C VAL A 96 1.16 11.87 11.59
N LEU A 97 2.03 11.93 10.59
CA LEU A 97 3.40 11.41 10.67
C LEU A 97 4.48 12.50 10.65
N GLY A 98 4.12 13.75 10.34
CA GLY A 98 5.07 14.86 10.23
C GLY A 98 6.03 14.75 9.03
N THR A 99 5.85 13.76 8.16
CA THR A 99 6.67 13.53 6.96
C THR A 99 5.81 13.03 5.81
N ILE A 100 6.20 13.39 4.58
CA ILE A 100 5.57 12.93 3.34
C ILE A 100 6.48 12.00 2.52
N SER A 101 7.72 11.82 2.98
CA SER A 101 8.78 11.11 2.26
C SER A 101 9.36 9.97 3.11
N GLY A 102 10.02 9.03 2.43
CA GLY A 102 10.64 7.87 3.04
C GLY A 102 9.65 6.74 3.39
N PRO A 103 10.14 5.67 4.02
CA PRO A 103 9.36 4.45 4.25
C PRO A 103 8.11 4.68 5.10
N THR A 104 8.23 5.49 6.15
CA THR A 104 7.11 5.85 7.04
C THR A 104 6.06 6.69 6.33
N GLY A 105 6.45 7.62 5.45
CA GLY A 105 5.52 8.45 4.69
C GLY A 105 4.66 7.65 3.70
N ALA A 106 5.16 6.51 3.21
CA ALA A 106 4.42 5.62 2.32
C ALA A 106 3.37 4.75 3.04
N LEU A 107 3.51 4.54 4.35
CA LEU A 107 2.67 3.61 5.12
C LEU A 107 1.17 3.92 5.04
N PRO A 108 0.68 5.16 5.21
CA PRO A 108 -0.76 5.42 5.18
C PRO A 108 -1.42 5.02 3.86
N ALA A 109 -0.77 5.33 2.74
CA ALA A 109 -1.28 4.95 1.42
C ALA A 109 -1.26 3.43 1.22
N LEU A 110 -0.21 2.74 1.67
CA LEU A 110 -0.13 1.28 1.61
C LEU A 110 -1.23 0.62 2.42
N ILE A 111 -1.45 1.07 3.65
CA ILE A 111 -2.46 0.52 4.56
C ILE A 111 -3.88 0.78 4.03
N ILE A 112 -4.18 2.03 3.65
CA ILE A 112 -5.52 2.43 3.20
C ILE A 112 -5.87 1.82 1.85
N SER A 113 -4.90 1.64 0.95
CA SER A 113 -5.15 0.91 -0.30
C SER A 113 -5.33 -0.57 -0.06
N ALA A 114 -4.49 -1.23 0.76
CA ALA A 114 -4.50 -2.67 0.94
C ALA A 114 -5.69 -3.20 1.77
N ALA A 115 -6.15 -2.45 2.78
CA ALA A 115 -7.24 -2.92 3.66
C ALA A 115 -8.57 -3.23 2.90
N PRO A 116 -9.05 -2.38 1.98
CA PRO A 116 -10.20 -2.68 1.11
C PRO A 116 -10.03 -3.92 0.23
N PHE A 117 -8.81 -4.24 -0.22
CA PHE A 117 -8.55 -5.46 -0.99
C PHE A 117 -8.62 -6.70 -0.10
N TYR A 118 -8.18 -6.62 1.16
CA TYR A 118 -8.29 -7.72 2.11
C TYR A 118 -9.74 -7.96 2.58
N ALA A 119 -10.56 -6.91 2.64
CA ALA A 119 -11.95 -6.97 3.10
C ALA A 119 -12.93 -7.70 2.16
N ARG A 120 -12.50 -8.08 0.96
CA ARG A 120 -13.34 -8.63 -0.12
C ARG A 120 -12.85 -10.01 -0.55
#